data_AF-A0A3D0ZYJ0-F1
#
_entry.id   AF-A0A3D0ZYJ0-F1
#
_cell.length_a   1.000
_cell.length_b   1.000
_cell.length_c   1.000
_cell.angle_alpha   90.00
_cell.angle_beta   90.00
_cell.angle_gamma   90.00
#
_symmetry.space_group_name_H-M   'P 1'
#
loop_
_entity.id
_entity.type
_entity.pdbx_description
1 polymer ?
#
loop_
_entity_poly.entity_id
_entity_poly.type
_entity_poly.pdbx_seq_one_letter_code
_entity_poly.pdbx_strand_id
1 'polypeptide(L)' 'MKVGDLIRMITDRHPSEWILPEDHGLLIRIGKRHNGRRVGTVLTHRGIETWPLDSHYEYEVISESR' A
#
# COMPACT_ATOMS: atom_id res chain seq x y z
N MET A 1 -2.56 -10.78 -1.69
CA MET A 1 -2.40 -9.47 -2.36
C MET A 1 -2.10 -9.67 -3.84
N LYS A 2 -2.99 -9.18 -4.69
CA LYS A 2 -2.91 -9.09 -6.15
C LYS A 2 -3.42 -7.72 -6.61
N VAL A 3 -3.11 -7.36 -7.85
CA VAL A 3 -3.68 -6.16 -8.47
C VAL A 3 -5.21 -6.29 -8.47
N GLY A 4 -5.89 -5.21 -8.05
CA GLY A 4 -7.33 -5.17 -7.84
C GLY A 4 -7.75 -5.26 -6.37
N ASP A 5 -6.85 -5.67 -5.47
CA ASP A 5 -7.17 -5.75 -4.04
C ASP A 5 -7.26 -4.35 -3.41
N LEU A 6 -8.20 -4.18 -2.48
CA LEU A 6 -8.25 -3.02 -1.61
C LEU A 6 -7.33 -3.27 -0.42
N ILE A 7 -6.36 -2.39 -0.23
CA ILE A 7 -5.31 -2.56 0.79
C ILE A 7 -5.33 -1.38 1.75
N ARG A 8 -5.10 -1.64 3.04
CA ARG A 8 -4.90 -0.63 4.08
C ARG A 8 -3.50 -0.76 4.66
N MET A 9 -2.84 0.37 4.90
CA MET A 9 -1.54 0.36 5.59
C MET A 9 -1.74 0.30 7.10
N ILE A 10 -1.10 -0.66 7.76
CA ILE A 10 -1.02 -0.80 9.21
C ILE A 10 0.44 -0.46 9.57
N THR A 11 0.66 0.77 9.99
CA THR A 11 1.97 1.24 10.47
C THR A 11 1.93 1.38 11.98
N ASP A 12 2.81 0.66 12.68
CA ASP A 12 3.06 0.84 14.12
C ASP A 12 4.20 1.84 14.39
N ARG A 13 4.85 2.38 13.35
CA ARG A 13 5.98 3.29 13.50
C ARG A 13 5.83 4.53 12.65
N HIS A 14 5.60 5.64 13.35
CA HIS A 14 5.71 7.03 12.92
C HIS A 14 5.40 7.18 11.43
N PRO A 15 4.12 7.36 11.08
CA PRO A 15 3.79 7.70 9.71
C PRO A 15 4.72 8.84 9.31
N SER A 16 5.54 8.61 8.28
CA SER A 16 6.00 9.73 7.48
C SER A 16 4.75 10.58 7.26
N GLU A 17 4.79 11.88 7.56
CA GLU A 17 3.64 12.81 7.74
C GLU A 17 2.57 12.78 6.62
N TRP A 18 2.83 12.02 5.56
CA TRP A 18 2.08 11.84 4.33
C TRP A 18 1.11 10.65 4.32
N ILE A 19 1.28 9.62 5.16
CA ILE A 19 0.47 8.38 5.10
C ILE A 19 -0.21 8.14 6.44
N LEU A 20 -1.52 8.32 6.51
CA LEU A 20 -2.26 8.12 7.77
C LEU A 20 -2.56 6.62 7.97
N PRO A 21 -2.58 6.13 9.23
CA PRO A 21 -2.90 4.72 9.56
C PRO A 21 -4.28 4.23 9.07
N GLU A 22 -5.15 5.14 8.64
CA GLU A 22 -6.50 4.84 8.14
C GLU A 22 -6.60 4.91 6.60
N ASP A 23 -5.51 5.29 5.92
CA ASP A 23 -5.48 5.37 4.48
C ASP A 23 -5.55 3.96 3.87
N HIS A 24 -6.56 3.79 3.02
CA HIS A 24 -6.78 2.61 2.21
C HIS A 24 -6.82 3.01 0.74
N GLY A 25 -6.48 2.06 -0.13
CA GLY A 25 -6.47 2.31 -1.56
C GLY A 25 -6.45 1.05 -2.38
N LEU A 26 -6.80 1.21 -3.65
CA LEU A 26 -6.86 0.12 -4.61
C LEU A 26 -5.46 -0.15 -5.15
N LEU A 27 -4.98 -1.39 -5.02
CA LEU A 27 -3.71 -1.80 -5.61
C LEU A 27 -3.84 -1.93 -7.12
N ILE A 28 -3.34 -0.95 -7.86
CA ILE A 28 -3.46 -0.91 -9.33
C ILE A 28 -2.26 -1.53 -10.05
N ARG A 29 -1.10 -1.58 -9.38
CA ARG A 29 0.10 -2.20 -9.95
C ARG A 29 1.03 -2.68 -8.86
N ILE A 30 1.63 -3.85 -9.06
CA ILE A 30 2.77 -4.30 -8.26
C ILE A 30 4.05 -3.96 -9.04
N GLY A 31 4.86 -3.07 -8.48
CA GLY A 31 6.11 -2.62 -9.08
C GLY A 31 7.27 -3.58 -8.86
N LYS A 32 8.39 -3.31 -9.56
CA LYS A 32 9.70 -3.91 -9.24
C LYS A 32 10.24 -3.28 -7.95
N ARG A 33 11.21 -3.95 -7.31
CA ARG A 33 11.85 -3.45 -6.08
C ARG A 33 12.48 -2.07 -6.29
N HIS A 34 12.27 -1.15 -5.35
CA HIS A 34 12.98 0.13 -5.24
C HIS A 34 13.80 0.12 -3.95
N ASN A 35 15.11 0.38 -4.02
CA ASN A 35 16.05 0.23 -2.89
C ASN A 35 15.92 -1.13 -2.15
N GLY A 36 15.79 -2.21 -2.91
CA GLY A 36 15.60 -3.56 -2.35
C GLY A 36 14.20 -3.85 -1.81
N ARG A 37 13.31 -2.83 -1.75
CA ARG A 37 11.96 -2.96 -1.21
C ARG A 37 10.92 -3.17 -2.30
N ARG A 38 10.03 -4.16 -2.16
CA ARG A 38 8.86 -4.30 -3.05
C ARG A 38 7.95 -3.10 -2.84
N VAL A 39 7.38 -2.57 -3.93
CA VAL A 39 6.46 -1.43 -3.90
C VAL A 39 5.23 -1.70 -4.76
N GLY A 40 4.13 -1.04 -4.44
CA GLY A 40 2.87 -1.07 -5.16
C GLY A 40 2.45 0.34 -5.54
N THR A 41 1.83 0.49 -6.70
CA THR A 41 1.10 1.71 -7.06
C THR A 41 -0.32 1.55 -6.56
N VAL A 42 -0.79 2.51 -5.77
CA VAL A 42 -2.06 2.48 -5.06
C VAL A 42 -2.87 3.72 -5.44
N LEU A 43 -4.14 3.52 -5.78
CA LEU A 43 -5.09 4.62 -5.97
C LEU A 43 -5.79 4.89 -4.64
N THR A 44 -5.54 6.08 -4.08
CA THR A 44 -6.13 6.59 -2.84
C THR A 44 -7.11 7.73 -3.14
N HIS A 45 -7.79 8.24 -2.11
CA HIS A 45 -8.63 9.44 -2.25
C HIS A 45 -7.84 10.71 -2.60
N ARG A 46 -6.52 10.72 -2.37
CA ARG A 46 -5.62 11.86 -2.67
C ARG A 46 -5.02 11.77 -4.07
N GLY A 47 -5.09 10.60 -4.70
CA GLY A 47 -4.58 10.35 -6.04
C GLY A 47 -3.79 9.06 -6.13
N ILE A 48 -2.81 9.04 -7.03
CA ILE A 48 -1.96 7.87 -7.27
C ILE A 48 -0.70 7.98 -6.42
N GLU A 49 -0.47 6.98 -5.58
CA GLU A 49 0.65 6.93 -4.65
C GLU A 49 1.49 5.66 -4.87
N THR A 50 2.73 5.69 -4.37
CA THR A 50 3.61 4.50 -4.34
C THR A 50 3.81 4.09 -2.89
N TRP A 51 3.28 2.92 -2.54
CA TRP A 51 3.40 2.36 -1.20
C TRP A 51 4.47 1.26 -1.18
N PRO A 52 5.24 1.11 -0.10
CA PRO A 52 5.99 -0.11 0.13
C PRO A 52 5.04 -1.31 0.12
N LEU A 53 5.52 -2.53 -0.10
CA LEU A 53 4.75 -3.77 0.05
C LEU A 53 5.52 -4.83 0.85
N ASP A 54 6.68 -4.47 1.39
CA ASP A 54 7.52 -5.36 2.18
C ASP A 54 7.14 -5.33 3.66
N SER A 55 7.38 -6.49 4.31
CA SER A 55 7.02 -6.93 5.66
C SER A 55 7.23 -5.97 6.84
N HIS A 56 7.90 -4.82 6.66
CA HIS A 56 8.10 -3.84 7.73
C HIS A 56 6.96 -2.82 7.83
N TYR A 57 6.06 -2.84 6.85
CA TYR A 57 4.78 -2.15 6.89
C TYR A 57 3.75 -3.27 6.78
N GLU A 58 2.94 -3.47 7.81
CA GLU A 58 1.91 -4.50 7.77
C GLU A 58 0.81 -3.96 6.87
N TYR A 59 0.63 -4.53 5.67
CA TYR A 59 -0.52 -4.20 4.84
C TYR A 59 -1.59 -5.24 5.09
N GLU A 60 -2.82 -4.79 5.29
CA GLU A 60 -3.97 -5.67 5.33
C GLU A 60 -4.72 -5.57 4.00
N VAL A 61 -5.05 -6.72 3.42
CA VAL A 61 -6.01 -6.80 2.33
C VAL A 61 -7.40 -6.77 2.95
N ILE A 62 -8.09 -5.66 2.82
CA ILE A 62 -9.43 -5.46 3.39
C ILE A 62 -10.56 -5.83 2.42
N SER A 63 -10.23 -6.00 1.13
CA SER A 63 -11.13 -6.59 0.14
C SER A 63 -10.32 -7.24 -0.98
N GLU A 64 -10.64 -8.49 -1.29
CA GLU A 64 -10.00 -9.23 -2.38
C GLU A 64 -10.76 -9.00 -3.69
N SER A 65 -10.00 -8.71 -4.75
CA SER A 65 -10.55 -8.79 -6.10
C SER A 65 -10.87 -10.24 -6.45
N ARG A 66 -11.90 -10.47 -7.28
CA ARG A 66 -12.20 -11.81 -7.80
C ARG A 66 -11.17 -12.22 -8.84
#